data_AF-V2XFG6-F1
#
_entry.id   AF-V2XFG6-F1
#
_cell.length_a   1.000
_cell.length_b   1.000
_cell.length_c   1.000
_cell.angle_alpha   90.00
_cell.angle_beta   90.00
_cell.angle_gamma   90.00
#
_symmetry.space_group_name_H-M   'P 1'
#
loop_
_entity.id
_entity.type
_entity.pdbx_description
1 polymer ?
#
loop_
_entity_poly.entity_id
_entity_poly.type
_entity_poly.pdbx_seq_one_letter_code
_entity_poly.pdbx_strand_id
1 'polypeptide(L)'
;MRKLVRKLRAGRMIECGIPNKEIQDDALRVFGEVLLRGEDEPVIGEGREFGWTGLLMSDSVPFTGAAPGKPGQWVIAGLNGHGMTRIFDCTPGLVKMMLREKWAETGMPECFEITEERFREMK
;
A
#
# COMPACT_ATOMS: atom_id res chain seq x y z
N MET A 1 -12.61 -28.58 -33.22
CA MET A 1 -11.34 -28.00 -32.73
C MET A 1 -11.62 -27.05 -31.59
N ARG A 2 -11.53 -27.56 -30.37
CA ARG A 2 -11.49 -26.78 -29.12
C ARG A 2 -10.09 -26.19 -29.02
N LYS A 3 -9.96 -24.87 -28.81
CA LYS A 3 -8.82 -24.13 -28.19
C LYS A 3 -8.71 -22.69 -28.73
N LEU A 4 -9.71 -21.85 -28.46
CA LEU A 4 -9.52 -20.39 -28.52
C LEU A 4 -10.12 -19.67 -27.30
N VAL A 5 -10.11 -20.36 -26.14
CA VAL A 5 -10.48 -19.79 -24.84
C VAL A 5 -9.53 -20.37 -23.80
N ARG A 6 -8.33 -19.78 -23.66
CA ARG A 6 -7.45 -19.85 -22.48
C ARG A 6 -6.07 -19.28 -22.80
N LYS A 7 -5.84 -18.02 -22.40
CA LYS A 7 -4.58 -17.55 -21.79
C LYS A 7 -4.72 -16.10 -21.30
N LEU A 8 -5.70 -15.87 -20.43
CA LEU A 8 -5.62 -14.85 -19.38
C LEU A 8 -5.26 -15.64 -18.12
N ARG A 9 -3.95 -15.82 -17.88
CA ARG A 9 -3.44 -16.40 -16.63
C ARG A 9 -2.16 -15.69 -16.24
N ALA A 10 -2.14 -15.32 -14.96
CA ALA A 10 -1.05 -14.77 -14.18
C ALA A 10 -0.61 -13.37 -14.60
N GLY A 11 -1.14 -12.37 -13.88
CA GLY A 11 -0.45 -11.10 -13.71
C GLY A 11 0.99 -11.39 -13.32
N ARG A 12 1.92 -10.73 -14.02
CA ARG A 12 3.33 -10.74 -13.66
C ARG A 12 3.43 -10.18 -12.26
N MET A 13 3.70 -11.03 -11.27
CA MET A 13 4.45 -10.61 -10.10
C MET A 13 5.69 -9.90 -10.64
N ILE A 14 5.81 -8.61 -10.33
CA ILE A 14 7.06 -7.88 -10.54
C ILE A 14 8.01 -8.48 -9.50
N GLU A 15 8.82 -9.45 -9.91
CA GLU A 15 10.04 -9.75 -9.16
C GLU A 15 10.82 -8.44 -9.04
N CYS A 16 11.28 -8.12 -7.83
CA CYS A 16 12.19 -7.01 -7.56
C CYS A 16 13.55 -7.34 -8.19
N GLY A 17 13.60 -7.36 -9.51
CA GLY A 17 14.83 -7.32 -10.28
C GLY A 17 15.32 -5.88 -10.31
N ILE A 18 16.64 -5.72 -10.34
CA ILE A 18 17.30 -4.44 -10.62
C ILE A 18 16.53 -3.77 -11.78
N PRO A 19 15.99 -2.55 -11.62
CA PRO A 19 15.20 -1.91 -12.66
C PRO A 19 16.01 -1.87 -13.95
N ASN A 20 15.37 -2.03 -15.12
CA ASN A 20 16.12 -1.93 -16.37
C ASN A 20 16.76 -0.53 -16.48
N LYS A 21 17.81 -0.41 -17.29
CA LYS A 21 18.58 0.83 -17.42
C LYS A 21 17.70 2.03 -17.81
N GLU A 22 16.68 1.80 -18.63
CA GLU A 22 15.75 2.84 -19.09
C GLU A 22 14.91 3.44 -17.95
N ILE A 23 14.41 2.61 -17.02
CA ILE A 23 13.67 3.05 -15.84
C ILE A 23 14.60 3.81 -14.88
N GLN A 24 15.86 3.36 -14.75
CA GLN A 24 16.86 4.06 -13.95
C GLN A 24 17.18 5.43 -14.55
N ASP A 25 17.41 5.49 -15.86
CA ASP A 25 17.74 6.72 -16.58
C ASP A 25 16.57 7.71 -16.54
N ASP A 26 15.32 7.26 -16.69
CA ASP A 26 14.13 8.12 -16.61
C ASP A 26 13.90 8.63 -15.19
N ALA A 27 14.05 7.77 -14.17
CA ALA A 27 13.93 8.19 -12.77
C ALA A 27 15.00 9.23 -12.40
N LEU A 28 16.24 9.07 -12.89
CA LEU A 28 17.33 10.03 -12.69
C LEU A 28 17.05 11.36 -13.40
N ARG A 29 16.56 11.31 -14.65
CA ARG A 29 16.21 12.50 -15.44
C ARG A 29 15.07 13.30 -14.79
N VAL A 30 13.97 12.64 -14.46
CA VAL A 30 12.81 13.28 -13.81
C VAL A 30 13.22 13.85 -12.45
N PHE A 31 14.05 13.14 -11.68
CA PHE A 31 14.55 13.64 -10.40
C PHE A 31 15.46 14.86 -10.57
N GLY A 32 16.35 14.86 -11.55
CA GLY A 32 17.22 16.02 -11.85
C GLY A 32 16.42 17.25 -12.30
N GLU A 33 15.45 17.07 -13.20
CA GLU A 33 14.62 18.16 -13.72
C GLU A 33 13.66 18.75 -12.67
N VAL A 34 13.12 17.91 -11.79
CA VAL A 34 12.07 18.30 -10.83
C VAL A 34 12.66 18.73 -9.48
N LEU A 35 13.70 18.06 -8.97
CA LEU A 35 14.23 18.29 -7.63
C LEU A 35 15.52 19.12 -7.58
N LEU A 36 16.37 19.07 -8.60
CA LEU A 36 17.71 19.69 -8.58
C LEU A 36 17.82 20.93 -9.49
N ARG A 37 16.70 21.64 -9.68
CA ARG A 37 16.67 22.89 -10.45
C ARG A 37 17.25 24.08 -9.67
N GLY A 38 18.50 23.94 -9.21
CA GLY A 38 19.30 24.99 -8.58
C GLY A 38 20.74 24.92 -9.10
N GLU A 39 21.31 26.05 -9.48
CA GLU A 39 22.66 26.19 -10.06
C GLU A 39 23.78 26.14 -8.99
N ASP A 40 23.51 25.55 -7.82
CA ASP A 40 24.43 25.60 -6.68
C ASP A 40 25.29 24.32 -6.58
N GLU A 41 26.57 24.50 -6.24
CA GLU A 41 27.53 23.42 -5.99
C GLU A 41 27.04 22.54 -4.80
N PRO A 42 27.04 21.20 -4.94
CA PRO A 42 26.52 20.30 -3.91
C PRO A 42 27.33 20.41 -2.60
N VAL A 43 26.66 20.77 -1.50
CA VAL A 43 27.26 20.86 -0.16
C VAL A 43 27.45 19.45 0.42
N ILE A 44 28.48 19.22 1.24
CA ILE A 44 28.67 17.93 1.94
C ILE A 44 27.45 17.69 2.87
N GLY A 45 26.68 16.64 2.59
CA GLY A 45 25.38 16.35 3.23
C GLY A 45 24.16 16.75 2.38
N GLU A 46 24.39 17.43 1.26
CA GLU A 46 23.41 17.67 0.19
C GLU A 46 23.74 16.80 -1.03
N GLY A 47 22.94 15.75 -1.21
CA GLY A 47 23.10 14.74 -2.25
C GLY A 47 22.30 13.48 -1.90
N ARG A 48 21.92 12.68 -2.90
CA ARG A 48 21.24 11.39 -2.66
C ARG A 48 22.21 10.42 -1.99
N GLU A 49 22.19 10.34 -0.66
CA GLU A 49 22.88 9.27 0.07
C GLU A 49 22.12 7.93 -0.01
N PHE A 50 20.79 7.99 -0.19
CA PHE A 50 19.90 6.82 -0.27
C PHE A 50 18.61 7.14 -1.01
N GLY A 51 18.12 6.17 -1.80
CA GLY A 51 16.81 6.20 -2.45
C GLY A 51 15.99 4.98 -2.08
N TRP A 52 14.68 5.14 -1.91
CA TRP A 52 13.75 4.05 -1.64
C TRP A 52 12.53 4.14 -2.56
N THR A 53 11.93 2.99 -2.84
CA THR A 53 10.69 2.88 -3.62
C THR A 53 9.61 2.26 -2.74
N GLY A 54 8.39 2.79 -2.80
CA GLY A 54 7.23 2.28 -2.07
C GLY A 54 6.16 1.74 -3.01
N LEU A 55 5.40 0.75 -2.53
CA LEU A 55 4.15 0.32 -3.15
C LEU A 55 2.98 0.95 -2.41
N LEU A 56 2.08 1.57 -3.17
CA LEU A 56 0.84 2.15 -2.70
C LEU A 56 -0.30 1.36 -3.35
N MET A 57 -1.36 1.08 -2.59
CA MET A 57 -2.56 0.46 -3.15
C MET A 57 -3.52 1.58 -3.62
N SER A 58 -4.57 1.23 -4.36
CA SER A 58 -5.54 2.22 -4.86
C SER A 58 -6.18 3.01 -3.71
N ASP A 59 -6.69 4.22 -4.01
CA ASP A 59 -7.07 5.30 -3.08
C ASP A 59 -8.25 5.01 -2.12
N SER A 60 -8.37 3.80 -1.60
CA SER A 60 -9.35 3.45 -0.58
C SER A 60 -8.90 3.87 0.83
N VAL A 61 -9.87 3.90 1.75
CA VAL A 61 -9.59 3.92 3.19
C VAL A 61 -9.08 2.55 3.67
N PRO A 62 -8.47 2.44 4.86
CA PRO A 62 -7.91 1.19 5.36
C PRO A 62 -8.97 0.11 5.57
N PHE A 63 -8.54 -1.14 5.54
CA PHE A 63 -9.32 -2.31 5.91
C PHE A 63 -8.83 -2.79 7.28
N THR A 64 -9.64 -2.62 8.32
CA THR A 64 -9.32 -3.00 9.71
C THR A 64 -10.41 -3.93 10.25
N GLY A 65 -10.07 -5.16 10.63
CA GLY A 65 -11.06 -6.10 11.17
C GLY A 65 -10.70 -7.57 11.00
N ALA A 66 -11.65 -8.44 11.35
CA ALA A 66 -11.55 -9.87 11.10
C ALA A 66 -11.62 -10.16 9.60
N ALA A 67 -10.84 -11.11 9.11
CA ALA A 67 -10.83 -11.48 7.70
C ALA A 67 -12.08 -12.32 7.36
N PRO A 68 -12.93 -11.85 6.41
CA PRO A 68 -14.08 -12.60 5.91
C PRO A 68 -13.73 -14.04 5.51
N GLY A 69 -14.53 -14.99 5.99
CA GLY A 69 -14.34 -16.42 5.72
C GLY A 69 -13.08 -17.07 6.30
N LYS A 70 -12.29 -16.35 7.13
CA LYS A 70 -11.05 -16.88 7.74
C LYS A 70 -11.04 -16.68 9.27
N PRO A 71 -11.68 -17.59 10.02
CA PRO A 71 -11.77 -17.49 11.48
C PRO A 71 -10.39 -17.38 12.14
N GLY A 72 -10.24 -16.45 13.08
CA GLY A 72 -8.99 -16.22 13.81
C GLY A 72 -7.94 -15.38 13.07
N GLN A 73 -8.21 -14.94 11.83
CA GLN A 73 -7.34 -14.02 11.10
C GLN A 73 -7.86 -12.59 11.18
N TRP A 74 -6.92 -11.66 11.33
CA TRP A 74 -7.16 -10.23 11.52
C TRP A 74 -6.29 -9.43 10.57
N VAL A 75 -6.81 -8.31 10.07
CA VAL A 75 -6.17 -7.53 9.01
C VAL A 75 -6.20 -6.04 9.36
N ILE A 76 -5.06 -5.38 9.17
CA ILE A 76 -4.93 -3.94 8.93
C ILE A 76 -4.20 -3.80 7.59
N ALA A 77 -4.89 -3.36 6.56
CA ALA A 77 -4.32 -3.22 5.20
C ALA A 77 -4.87 -1.99 4.49
N GLY A 78 -4.30 -1.63 3.33
CA GLY A 78 -4.79 -0.49 2.53
C GLY A 78 -4.52 0.88 3.18
N LEU A 79 -3.37 1.03 3.85
CA LEU A 79 -3.01 2.28 4.53
C LEU A 79 -2.56 3.40 3.58
N ASN A 80 -2.28 3.09 2.31
CA ASN A 80 -2.13 4.03 1.19
C ASN A 80 -1.25 5.25 1.48
N GLY A 81 0.00 5.03 1.86
CA GLY A 81 0.97 6.11 2.12
C GLY A 81 0.78 6.84 3.44
N HIS A 82 -0.35 6.64 4.11
CA HIS A 82 -0.68 7.22 5.41
C HIS A 82 -0.47 6.21 6.55
N GLY A 83 0.32 5.16 6.33
CA GLY A 83 0.50 4.08 7.28
C GLY A 83 1.08 4.52 8.61
N MET A 84 2.06 5.42 8.60
CA MET A 84 2.66 5.94 9.82
C MET A 84 1.65 6.69 10.70
N THR A 85 0.70 7.42 10.11
CA THR A 85 -0.32 8.14 10.87
C THR A 85 -1.44 7.19 11.31
N ARG A 86 -1.95 6.36 10.40
CA ARG A 86 -3.14 5.55 10.63
C ARG A 86 -2.90 4.33 11.53
N ILE A 87 -1.65 3.85 11.64
CA ILE A 87 -1.34 2.67 12.46
C ILE A 87 -1.65 2.90 13.95
N PHE A 88 -1.52 4.14 14.43
CA PHE A 88 -1.77 4.50 15.82
C PHE A 88 -3.25 4.38 16.22
N ASP A 89 -4.18 4.53 15.26
CA ASP A 89 -5.61 4.37 15.50
C ASP A 89 -6.09 2.95 15.13
N CYS A 90 -5.65 2.44 13.97
CA CYS A 90 -6.06 1.12 13.47
C CYS A 90 -5.62 -0.02 14.38
N THR A 91 -4.43 0.06 14.98
CA THR A 91 -3.88 -1.05 15.78
C THR A 91 -4.62 -1.23 17.11
N PRO A 92 -4.80 -0.19 17.94
CA PRO A 92 -5.60 -0.32 19.16
C PRO A 92 -7.06 -0.71 18.87
N GLY A 93 -7.65 -0.14 17.82
CA GLY A 93 -9.00 -0.50 17.38
C GLY A 93 -9.12 -1.98 16.98
N LEU A 94 -8.13 -2.53 16.28
CA LEU A 94 -8.07 -3.96 15.95
C LEU A 94 -7.99 -4.82 17.21
N VAL A 95 -7.13 -4.47 18.17
CA VAL A 95 -6.96 -5.23 19.41
C VAL A 95 -8.25 -5.27 20.23
N LYS A 96 -8.98 -4.14 20.33
CA LYS A 96 -10.31 -4.11 20.96
C LYS A 96 -11.27 -5.12 20.36
N MET A 97 -11.32 -5.22 19.02
CA MET A 97 -12.14 -6.23 18.35
C MET A 97 -11.67 -7.65 18.63
N MET A 98 -10.35 -7.90 18.72
CA MET A 98 -9.81 -9.22 19.12
C MET A 98 -10.23 -9.61 20.54
N LEU A 99 -10.38 -8.64 21.43
CA LEU A 99 -10.90 -8.79 22.80
C LEU A 99 -12.44 -8.85 22.86
N ARG A 100 -13.11 -8.94 21.71
CA ARG A 100 -14.58 -9.06 21.56
C ARG A 100 -15.36 -7.78 21.90
N GLU A 101 -14.70 -6.62 21.86
CA GLU A 101 -15.40 -5.34 21.92
C GLU A 101 -16.13 -5.05 20.59
N LYS A 102 -17.13 -4.17 20.65
CA LYS A 102 -17.91 -3.75 19.47
C LYS A 102 -17.13 -2.71 18.65
N TRP A 103 -17.42 -2.62 17.35
CA TRP A 103 -16.83 -1.61 16.47
C TRP A 103 -16.96 -0.18 17.03
N ALA A 104 -18.13 0.18 17.57
CA ALA A 104 -18.39 1.50 18.15
C ALA A 104 -17.39 1.89 19.27
N GLU A 105 -16.85 0.92 20.00
CA GLU A 105 -15.88 1.15 21.09
C GLU A 105 -14.46 1.42 20.56
N THR A 106 -14.20 1.13 19.28
CA THR A 106 -12.89 1.35 18.66
C THR A 106 -12.58 2.82 18.43
N GLY A 107 -13.62 3.65 18.24
CA GLY A 107 -13.49 5.06 17.86
C GLY A 107 -13.03 5.28 16.41
N MET A 108 -12.93 4.22 15.61
CA MET A 108 -12.51 4.30 14.22
C MET A 108 -13.66 4.69 13.28
N PRO A 109 -13.39 5.38 12.16
CA PRO A 109 -14.41 5.66 11.13
C PRO A 109 -15.02 4.38 10.58
N GLU A 110 -16.34 4.30 10.44
CA GLU A 110 -17.06 3.10 9.94
C GLU A 110 -16.54 2.59 8.59
N CYS A 111 -16.08 3.49 7.73
CA CYS A 111 -15.51 3.13 6.44
C CYS A 111 -14.20 2.32 6.55
N PHE A 112 -13.58 2.24 7.73
CA PHE A 112 -12.38 1.43 7.97
C PHE A 112 -12.72 -0.03 8.24
N GLU A 113 -13.96 -0.33 8.66
CA GLU A 113 -14.38 -1.67 9.01
C GLU A 113 -14.34 -2.61 7.80
N ILE A 114 -13.88 -3.83 8.03
CA ILE A 114 -13.99 -4.90 7.04
C ILE A 114 -15.37 -5.54 7.19
N THR A 115 -16.25 -5.26 6.23
CA THR A 115 -17.53 -5.96 6.08
C THR A 115 -17.48 -6.94 4.91
N GLU A 116 -18.33 -7.96 4.91
CA GLU A 116 -18.46 -8.92 3.80
C GLU A 116 -18.84 -8.24 2.48
N GLU A 117 -19.63 -7.17 2.54
CA GLU A 117 -19.98 -6.36 1.37
C GLU A 117 -18.74 -5.64 0.82
N ARG A 118 -18.06 -4.87 1.67
CA ARG A 118 -16.88 -4.10 1.29
C ARG A 118 -15.73 -5.00 0.79
N PHE A 119 -15.58 -6.18 1.40
CA PHE A 119 -14.58 -7.15 0.98
C PHE A 119 -14.87 -7.74 -0.40
N ARG A 120 -16.16 -7.92 -0.75
CA ARG A 120 -16.57 -8.40 -2.09
C ARG A 120 -16.45 -7.34 -3.17
N GLU A 121 -16.56 -6.06 -2.81
CA GLU A 121 -16.40 -4.94 -3.74
C GLU A 121 -14.94 -4.64 -4.10
N MET A 122 -13.99 -5.23 -3.39
CA MET A 122 -12.56 -5.14 -3.68
C MET A 122 -12.26 -5.85 -5.02
N LYS A 123 -12.23 -5.08 -6.11
CA LYS A 123 -11.90 -5.53 -7.47
C LYS A 123 -10.41 -5.42 -7.78
#